data_AF-A0A7C7ECQ7-F1
#
_entry.id   AF-A0A7C7ECQ7-F1
#
_cell.length_a   1.000
_cell.length_b   1.000
_cell.length_c   1.000
_cell.angle_alpha   90.00
_cell.angle_beta   90.00
_cell.angle_gamma   90.00
#
_symmetry.space_group_name_H-M   'P 1'
#
loop_
_entity.id
_entity.type
_entity.pdbx_description
1 polymer ?
#
loop_
_entity_poly.entity_id
_entity_poly.type
_entity_poly.pdbx_seq_one_letter_code
_entity_poly.pdbx_strand_id
1 'polypeptide(L)'
;MLVPINWLKDYVEIDVDIKEFVDKMTMSGTKVESVEETGQNIDKVVVGKIIEITPHPNADSLLVTKVDVGNEVLQIITGATNIKENDYVPVALHGSTLPDGTKIKRGKLRGLESAGMLCSPEELGLTEETLPEGIDMVDGILILPHEYPLGKDIKEVLELNDKIVEFEITNNRPDCLSMLGIAREVAATFGKKMKYPSIEVSGNRDDVSDYISVSVEDKDLCPRFAVKVIKNVKIESSPQWMQDRLLKAGIRPINNIVDITNYVMLETGNPMHAYDLNML
;
A
#
# COMPACT_ATOMS: atom_id res chain seq x y z
N MET A 1 -2.84 8.90 14.84
CA MET A 1 -1.99 9.07 13.62
C MET A 1 -1.57 7.69 13.16
N LEU A 2 -1.84 7.32 11.92
CA LEU A 2 -1.46 6.02 11.36
C LEU A 2 -0.05 6.08 10.77
N VAL A 3 0.78 5.11 11.13
CA VAL A 3 2.20 5.05 10.76
C VAL A 3 2.53 3.67 10.20
N PRO A 4 2.68 3.55 8.87
CA PRO A 4 3.16 2.32 8.24
C PRO A 4 4.62 2.07 8.59
N ILE A 5 4.93 0.92 9.19
CA ILE A 5 6.28 0.59 9.66
C ILE A 5 7.26 0.47 8.49
N ASN A 6 6.85 -0.04 7.34
CA ASN A 6 7.74 -0.12 6.18
C ASN A 6 8.15 1.27 5.67
N TRP A 7 7.26 2.26 5.72
CA TRP A 7 7.62 3.65 5.40
C TRP A 7 8.52 4.25 6.49
N LEU A 8 8.22 4.00 7.77
CA LEU A 8 9.04 4.49 8.88
C LEU A 8 10.51 4.00 8.80
N LYS A 9 10.72 2.78 8.32
CA LYS A 9 12.05 2.16 8.11
C LYS A 9 12.94 2.93 7.13
N ASP A 10 12.39 3.78 6.26
CA ASP A 10 13.19 4.63 5.38
C ASP A 10 14.05 5.64 6.17
N TYR A 11 13.57 6.05 7.35
CA TYR A 11 14.17 7.11 8.17
C TYR A 11 14.87 6.59 9.42
N VAL A 12 14.52 5.39 9.91
CA VAL A 12 15.12 4.83 11.13
C VAL A 12 15.11 3.31 11.07
N GLU A 13 16.22 2.68 11.51
CA GLU A 13 16.30 1.23 11.60
C GLU A 13 15.37 0.71 12.72
N ILE A 14 14.55 -0.29 12.39
CA ILE A 14 13.67 -1.00 13.34
C ILE A 14 13.96 -2.49 13.21
N ASP A 15 14.74 -3.02 14.15
CA ASP A 15 15.24 -4.39 14.22
C ASP A 15 14.60 -5.22 15.34
N VAL A 16 13.59 -4.68 16.00
CA VAL A 16 12.82 -5.34 17.07
C VAL A 16 11.49 -5.89 16.53
N ASP A 17 10.92 -6.84 17.26
CA ASP A 17 9.56 -7.29 16.96
C ASP A 17 8.53 -6.18 17.26
N ILE A 18 7.33 -6.32 16.68
CA ILE A 18 6.30 -5.27 16.80
C ILE A 18 5.81 -5.08 18.24
N LYS A 19 5.84 -6.12 19.08
CA LYS A 19 5.37 -6.03 20.46
C LYS A 19 6.38 -5.24 21.29
N GLU A 20 7.66 -5.56 21.17
CA GLU A 20 8.73 -4.78 21.80
C GLU A 20 8.72 -3.32 21.30
N PHE A 21 8.46 -3.11 20.00
CA PHE A 21 8.31 -1.78 19.43
C PHE A 21 7.20 -0.98 20.15
N VAL A 22 5.99 -1.57 20.24
CA VAL A 22 4.82 -0.96 20.86
C VAL A 22 5.04 -0.65 22.35
N ASP A 23 5.61 -1.62 23.08
CA ASP A 23 5.84 -1.47 24.52
C ASP A 23 6.81 -0.31 24.80
N LYS A 24 7.94 -0.24 24.08
CA LYS A 24 8.93 0.81 24.25
C LYS A 24 8.44 2.18 23.78
N MET A 25 7.74 2.25 22.66
CA MET A 25 7.14 3.50 22.19
C MET A 25 6.11 4.03 23.20
N THR A 26 5.25 3.16 23.73
CA THR A 26 4.29 3.57 24.77
C THR A 26 5.00 4.06 26.04
N MET A 27 6.10 3.43 26.45
CA MET A 27 6.92 3.87 27.58
C MET A 27 7.63 5.21 27.35
N SER A 28 7.92 5.59 26.10
CA SER A 28 8.49 6.91 25.77
C SER A 28 7.51 8.07 25.99
N GLY A 29 6.22 7.76 26.16
CA GLY A 29 5.13 8.74 26.24
C GLY A 29 4.38 8.91 24.93
N THR A 30 4.82 8.26 23.86
CA THR A 30 4.14 8.20 22.56
C THR A 30 3.25 6.96 22.51
N LYS A 31 2.03 7.09 23.05
CA LYS A 31 1.10 5.98 23.24
C LYS A 31 0.68 5.35 21.90
N VAL A 32 0.80 4.04 21.82
CA VAL A 32 0.21 3.23 20.75
C VAL A 32 -1.22 2.85 21.13
N GLU A 33 -2.16 3.08 20.22
CA GLU A 33 -3.56 2.73 20.38
C GLU A 33 -3.87 1.37 19.77
N SER A 34 -3.42 1.14 18.54
CA SER A 34 -3.68 -0.09 17.80
C SER A 34 -2.53 -0.44 16.87
N VAL A 35 -2.48 -1.70 16.45
CA VAL A 35 -1.61 -2.19 15.38
C VAL A 35 -2.45 -3.02 14.44
N GLU A 36 -2.49 -2.61 13.18
CA GLU A 36 -3.11 -3.36 12.09
C GLU A 36 -2.01 -4.02 11.24
N GLU A 37 -2.18 -5.29 10.89
CA GLU A 37 -1.30 -5.97 9.96
C GLU A 37 -1.97 -6.03 8.60
N THR A 38 -1.33 -5.48 7.56
CA THR A 38 -1.87 -5.62 6.20
C THR A 38 -1.81 -7.08 5.78
N GLY A 39 -2.81 -7.56 5.04
CA GLY A 39 -2.90 -8.96 4.64
C GLY A 39 -3.11 -9.95 5.80
N GLN A 40 -3.63 -9.48 6.95
CA GLN A 40 -3.97 -10.35 8.07
C GLN A 40 -4.88 -11.50 7.60
N ASN A 41 -4.60 -12.71 8.09
CA ASN A 41 -5.30 -13.95 7.75
C ASN A 41 -5.11 -14.48 6.32
N ILE A 42 -4.28 -13.86 5.46
CA ILE A 42 -3.84 -14.47 4.21
C ILE A 42 -2.73 -15.48 4.53
N ASP A 43 -3.07 -16.77 4.40
CA ASP A 43 -2.14 -17.89 4.64
C ASP A 43 -2.19 -18.87 3.47
N LYS A 44 -1.02 -19.35 3.03
CA LYS A 44 -0.86 -20.32 1.91
C LYS A 44 -1.55 -19.91 0.61
N VAL A 45 -1.55 -18.61 0.31
CA VAL A 45 -1.89 -18.09 -1.01
C VAL A 45 -0.58 -17.81 -1.74
N VAL A 46 -0.39 -18.46 -2.89
CA VAL A 46 0.88 -18.43 -3.63
C VAL A 46 0.65 -18.02 -5.08
N VAL A 47 1.70 -17.56 -5.75
CA VAL A 47 1.69 -17.36 -7.20
C VAL A 47 1.61 -18.71 -7.90
N GLY A 48 0.65 -18.86 -8.83
CA GLY A 48 0.58 -19.96 -9.76
C GLY A 48 0.45 -19.49 -11.21
N LYS A 49 0.76 -20.37 -12.16
CA LYS A 49 0.62 -20.12 -13.60
C LYS A 49 -0.38 -21.09 -14.21
N ILE A 50 -1.35 -20.59 -14.95
CA ILE A 50 -2.34 -21.43 -15.63
C ILE A 50 -1.67 -22.09 -16.84
N ILE A 51 -1.59 -23.41 -16.87
CA ILE A 51 -1.01 -24.18 -17.98
C ILE A 51 -2.06 -24.52 -19.02
N GLU A 52 -3.25 -24.93 -18.57
CA GLU A 52 -4.29 -25.49 -19.43
C GLU A 52 -5.67 -25.09 -18.91
N ILE A 53 -6.57 -24.69 -19.81
CA ILE A 53 -7.96 -24.38 -19.50
C ILE A 53 -8.88 -25.25 -20.37
N THR A 54 -9.78 -26.00 -19.73
CA THR A 54 -10.77 -26.83 -20.42
C THR A 54 -12.18 -26.57 -19.87
N PRO A 55 -13.23 -26.67 -20.70
CA PRO A 55 -14.61 -26.52 -20.23
C PRO A 55 -15.00 -27.68 -19.32
N HIS A 56 -15.76 -27.41 -18.26
CA HIS A 56 -16.18 -28.44 -17.32
C HIS A 56 -17.24 -29.36 -17.96
N PRO A 57 -17.06 -30.70 -17.94
CA PRO A 57 -17.91 -31.65 -18.68
C PRO A 57 -19.35 -31.71 -18.19
N ASN A 58 -19.59 -31.34 -16.93
CA ASN A 58 -20.91 -31.39 -16.28
C ASN A 58 -21.46 -30.01 -15.87
N ALA A 59 -20.87 -28.90 -16.34
CA ALA A 59 -21.33 -27.55 -15.96
C ALA A 59 -20.89 -26.49 -16.99
N ASP A 60 -21.86 -25.84 -17.63
CA ASP A 60 -21.59 -24.89 -18.73
C ASP A 60 -20.90 -23.58 -18.27
N SER A 61 -21.01 -23.24 -16.99
CA SER A 61 -20.46 -22.01 -16.40
C SER A 61 -19.14 -22.21 -15.66
N LEU A 62 -18.54 -23.40 -15.71
CA LEU A 62 -17.31 -23.72 -14.98
C LEU A 62 -16.19 -24.13 -15.94
N LEU A 63 -14.97 -23.76 -15.57
CA LEU A 63 -13.74 -24.13 -16.23
C LEU A 63 -12.92 -25.03 -15.32
N VAL A 64 -12.23 -25.99 -15.91
CA VAL A 64 -11.23 -26.83 -15.26
C VAL A 64 -9.87 -26.31 -15.69
N THR A 65 -9.12 -25.78 -14.72
CA THR A 65 -7.78 -25.23 -14.94
C THR A 65 -6.73 -26.17 -14.37
N LYS A 66 -5.59 -26.31 -15.06
CA LYS A 66 -4.36 -26.88 -14.50
C LYS A 66 -3.41 -25.74 -14.20
N VAL A 67 -2.97 -25.63 -12.96
CA VAL A 67 -2.19 -24.49 -12.45
C VAL A 67 -0.90 -24.99 -11.85
N ASP A 68 0.23 -24.52 -12.36
CA ASP A 68 1.55 -24.79 -11.81
C ASP A 68 1.84 -23.83 -10.65
N VAL A 69 2.07 -24.36 -9.46
CA VAL A 69 2.47 -23.58 -8.28
C VAL A 69 3.95 -23.79 -7.93
N GLY A 70 4.75 -24.25 -8.91
CA GLY A 70 6.19 -24.45 -8.83
C GLY A 70 6.58 -25.86 -8.40
N ASN A 71 5.95 -26.37 -7.34
CA ASN A 71 6.26 -27.69 -6.78
C ASN A 71 5.35 -28.81 -7.33
N GLU A 72 4.13 -28.46 -7.72
CA GLU A 72 3.13 -29.39 -8.25
C GLU A 72 2.18 -28.66 -9.20
N VAL A 73 1.49 -29.43 -10.05
CA VAL A 73 0.42 -28.94 -10.91
C VAL A 73 -0.92 -29.33 -10.30
N LEU A 74 -1.75 -28.34 -10.01
CA LEU A 74 -3.04 -28.49 -9.33
C LEU A 74 -4.18 -28.36 -10.33
N GLN A 75 -5.20 -29.19 -10.17
CA GLN A 75 -6.49 -28.98 -10.83
C GLN A 75 -7.36 -28.05 -9.99
N ILE A 76 -7.78 -26.91 -10.54
CA ILE A 76 -8.62 -25.93 -9.86
C ILE A 76 -9.83 -25.63 -10.75
N ILE A 77 -11.02 -25.68 -10.15
CA ILE A 77 -12.27 -25.35 -10.84
C ILE A 77 -12.61 -23.90 -10.54
N THR A 78 -12.88 -23.12 -11.58
CA THR A 78 -13.25 -21.70 -11.46
C THR A 78 -14.43 -21.37 -12.36
N GLY A 79 -15.25 -20.40 -11.95
CA GLY A 79 -16.30 -19.81 -12.79
C GLY A 79 -15.86 -18.55 -13.51
N ALA A 80 -14.64 -18.07 -13.25
CA ALA A 80 -14.16 -16.82 -13.83
C ALA A 80 -13.83 -16.97 -15.31
N THR A 81 -14.18 -15.96 -16.09
CA THR A 81 -14.01 -15.93 -17.55
C THR A 81 -12.87 -15.02 -17.99
N ASN A 82 -12.27 -14.26 -17.07
CA ASN A 82 -11.22 -13.29 -17.32
C ASN A 82 -9.80 -13.90 -17.33
N ILE A 83 -9.69 -15.23 -17.33
CA ILE A 83 -8.42 -15.98 -17.28
C ILE A 83 -8.02 -16.54 -18.65
N LYS A 84 -6.71 -16.68 -18.88
CA LYS A 84 -6.10 -17.27 -20.08
C LYS A 84 -4.94 -18.20 -19.72
N GLU A 85 -4.58 -19.07 -20.65
CA GLU A 85 -3.37 -19.88 -20.52
C GLU A 85 -2.14 -18.98 -20.46
N ASN A 86 -1.20 -19.34 -19.59
CA ASN A 86 0.00 -18.61 -19.18
C ASN A 86 -0.20 -17.42 -18.24
N ASP A 87 -1.43 -17.11 -17.80
CA ASP A 87 -1.64 -16.08 -16.79
C ASP A 87 -1.02 -16.48 -15.44
N TYR A 88 -0.41 -15.51 -14.77
CA TYR A 88 0.06 -15.62 -13.39
C TYR A 88 -1.04 -15.11 -12.46
N VAL A 89 -1.44 -15.92 -11.49
CA VAL A 89 -2.60 -15.67 -10.62
C VAL A 89 -2.31 -16.05 -9.18
N PRO A 90 -2.95 -15.42 -8.19
CA PRO A 90 -2.93 -15.90 -6.82
C PRO A 90 -3.76 -17.18 -6.67
N VAL A 91 -3.16 -18.18 -6.03
CA VAL A 91 -3.74 -19.50 -5.81
C VAL A 91 -3.79 -19.79 -4.32
N ALA A 92 -5.01 -19.86 -3.78
CA ALA A 92 -5.24 -20.31 -2.41
C ALA A 92 -5.18 -21.85 -2.35
N LEU A 93 -4.14 -22.36 -1.71
CA LEU A 93 -3.88 -23.80 -1.61
C LEU A 93 -4.82 -24.48 -0.60
N HIS A 94 -4.82 -25.81 -0.59
CA HIS A 94 -5.51 -26.55 0.47
C HIS A 94 -5.02 -26.16 1.87
N GLY A 95 -5.97 -25.81 2.74
CA GLY A 95 -5.70 -25.39 4.10
C GLY A 95 -5.23 -23.93 4.20
N SER A 96 -5.36 -23.15 3.13
CA SER A 96 -5.21 -21.70 3.17
C SER A 96 -6.36 -21.05 3.93
N THR A 97 -6.10 -19.82 4.39
CA THR A 97 -7.09 -18.93 4.99
C THR A 97 -7.07 -17.62 4.20
N LEU A 98 -8.25 -17.04 3.97
CA LEU A 98 -8.44 -15.74 3.33
C LEU A 98 -8.76 -14.66 4.39
N PRO A 99 -8.68 -13.36 4.04
CA PRO A 99 -8.89 -12.25 4.97
C PRO A 99 -10.23 -12.29 5.71
N ASP A 100 -11.30 -12.78 5.06
CA ASP A 100 -12.64 -12.94 5.63
C ASP A 100 -12.76 -14.12 6.62
N GLY A 101 -11.67 -14.88 6.81
CA GLY A 101 -11.62 -16.08 7.64
C GLY A 101 -12.01 -17.37 6.91
N THR A 102 -12.31 -17.31 5.62
CA THR A 102 -12.66 -18.47 4.80
C THR A 102 -11.47 -19.42 4.69
N LYS A 103 -11.70 -20.71 5.01
CA LYS A 103 -10.68 -21.77 4.92
C LYS A 103 -10.87 -22.62 3.67
N ILE A 104 -9.88 -22.66 2.80
CA ILE A 104 -9.97 -23.42 1.56
C ILE A 104 -9.68 -24.90 1.81
N LYS A 105 -10.55 -25.77 1.32
CA LYS A 105 -10.42 -27.23 1.43
C LYS A 105 -10.46 -27.87 0.04
N ARG A 106 -9.69 -28.95 -0.15
CA ARG A 106 -9.87 -29.80 -1.33
C ARG A 106 -11.29 -30.36 -1.30
N GLY A 107 -11.97 -30.24 -2.42
CA GLY A 107 -13.38 -30.64 -2.53
C GLY A 107 -13.70 -31.09 -3.93
N LYS A 108 -14.93 -31.58 -4.12
CA LYS A 108 -15.46 -31.88 -5.45
C LYS A 108 -16.49 -30.83 -5.83
N LEU A 109 -16.27 -30.14 -6.93
CA LEU A 109 -17.31 -29.35 -7.59
C LEU A 109 -17.83 -30.13 -8.79
N ARG A 110 -19.15 -30.39 -8.79
CA ARG A 110 -19.85 -31.04 -9.92
C ARG A 110 -19.19 -32.35 -10.40
N GLY A 111 -18.60 -33.09 -9.46
CA GLY A 111 -18.01 -34.42 -9.67
C GLY A 111 -16.50 -34.41 -9.91
N LEU A 112 -15.89 -33.27 -10.24
CA LEU A 112 -14.44 -33.13 -10.42
C LEU A 112 -13.79 -32.52 -9.18
N GLU A 113 -12.53 -32.92 -8.93
CA GLU A 113 -11.77 -32.41 -7.79
C GLU A 113 -11.24 -30.99 -8.06
N SER A 114 -11.33 -30.12 -7.06
CA SER A 114 -10.67 -28.82 -7.02
C SER A 114 -9.71 -28.80 -5.85
N ALA A 115 -8.42 -28.62 -6.14
CA ALA A 115 -7.33 -28.70 -5.16
C ALA A 115 -7.00 -27.35 -4.50
N GLY A 116 -7.80 -26.32 -4.76
CA GLY A 116 -7.63 -24.96 -4.26
C GLY A 116 -8.66 -24.02 -4.86
N MET A 117 -8.34 -22.72 -4.85
CA MET A 117 -9.15 -21.65 -5.42
C MET A 117 -8.24 -20.60 -6.05
N LEU A 118 -8.63 -20.04 -7.20
CA LEU A 118 -8.00 -18.83 -7.74
C LEU A 118 -8.63 -17.63 -7.05
N CYS A 119 -7.83 -16.63 -6.64
CA CYS A 119 -8.36 -15.51 -5.85
C CYS A 119 -8.66 -14.27 -6.70
N SER A 120 -9.80 -13.63 -6.45
CA SER A 120 -10.08 -12.27 -6.90
C SER A 120 -9.35 -11.23 -6.03
N PRO A 121 -9.26 -9.96 -6.48
CA PRO A 121 -8.79 -8.87 -5.62
C PRO A 121 -9.62 -8.74 -4.34
N GLU A 122 -10.95 -8.82 -4.45
CA GLU A 122 -11.87 -8.69 -3.31
C GLU A 122 -11.67 -9.81 -2.28
N GLU A 123 -11.44 -11.05 -2.73
CA GLU A 123 -11.16 -12.19 -1.86
C GLU A 123 -9.79 -12.07 -1.16
N LEU A 124 -8.87 -11.27 -1.71
CA LEU A 124 -7.60 -10.92 -1.06
C LEU A 124 -7.73 -9.66 -0.18
N GLY A 125 -8.93 -9.09 -0.06
CA GLY A 125 -9.17 -7.87 0.71
C GLY A 125 -8.62 -6.61 0.05
N LEU A 126 -8.37 -6.66 -1.27
CA LEU A 126 -7.89 -5.54 -2.05
C LEU A 126 -9.07 -4.71 -2.56
N THR A 127 -8.93 -3.39 -2.47
CA THR A 127 -9.78 -2.39 -3.12
C THR A 127 -9.03 -1.78 -4.32
N GLU A 128 -9.75 -1.06 -5.20
CA GLU A 128 -9.16 -0.30 -6.31
C GLU A 128 -7.96 0.56 -5.89
N GLU A 129 -7.98 1.06 -4.66
CA GLU A 129 -6.98 1.97 -4.12
C GLU A 129 -5.72 1.20 -3.66
N THR A 130 -5.89 -0.03 -3.16
CA THR A 130 -4.79 -0.87 -2.63
C THR A 130 -4.17 -1.81 -3.66
N LEU A 131 -4.63 -1.76 -4.91
CA LEU A 131 -4.09 -2.57 -5.98
C LEU A 131 -2.71 -2.06 -6.41
N PRO A 132 -1.71 -2.94 -6.59
CA PRO A 132 -0.40 -2.52 -7.10
C PRO A 132 -0.48 -2.00 -8.54
N GLU A 133 0.55 -1.23 -8.93
CA GLU A 133 0.62 -0.60 -10.24
C GLU A 133 0.57 -1.64 -11.37
N GLY A 134 -0.24 -1.37 -12.40
CA GLY A 134 -0.41 -2.28 -13.52
C GLY A 134 -1.37 -3.44 -13.25
N ILE A 135 -2.03 -3.47 -12.09
CA ILE A 135 -3.15 -4.36 -11.80
C ILE A 135 -4.44 -3.55 -11.81
N ASP A 136 -5.31 -3.86 -12.76
CA ASP A 136 -6.66 -3.31 -12.77
C ASP A 136 -7.58 -4.08 -11.83
N MET A 137 -8.51 -3.37 -11.18
CA MET A 137 -9.61 -4.03 -10.50
C MET A 137 -10.47 -4.70 -11.56
N VAL A 138 -10.61 -6.01 -11.45
CA VAL A 138 -11.34 -6.84 -12.41
C VAL A 138 -12.45 -7.58 -11.71
N ASP A 139 -13.60 -7.64 -12.39
CA ASP A 139 -14.66 -8.60 -12.04
C ASP A 139 -14.17 -10.00 -12.45
N GLY A 140 -13.60 -10.72 -11.49
CA GLY A 140 -12.98 -12.03 -11.70
C GLY A 140 -11.68 -12.24 -10.95
N ILE A 141 -10.82 -13.13 -11.45
CA ILE A 141 -9.55 -13.50 -10.81
C ILE A 141 -8.51 -12.38 -10.99
N LEU A 142 -7.71 -12.15 -9.96
CA LEU A 142 -6.57 -11.24 -10.03
C LEU A 142 -5.51 -11.80 -10.99
N ILE A 143 -5.23 -11.07 -12.08
CA ILE A 143 -4.16 -11.39 -13.01
C ILE A 143 -2.93 -10.53 -12.68
N LEU A 144 -1.80 -11.18 -12.43
CA LEU A 144 -0.54 -10.50 -12.12
C LEU A 144 0.11 -9.98 -13.42
N PRO A 145 0.63 -8.74 -13.45
CA PRO A 145 1.07 -8.07 -14.68
C PRO A 145 2.44 -8.55 -15.17
N HIS A 146 3.16 -9.29 -14.33
CA HIS A 146 4.52 -9.74 -14.56
C HIS A 146 4.66 -11.21 -14.21
N GLU A 147 5.72 -11.83 -14.75
CA GLU A 147 6.10 -13.17 -14.33
C GLU A 147 6.69 -13.10 -12.92
N TYR A 148 6.10 -13.86 -12.00
CA TYR A 148 6.60 -14.00 -10.63
C TYR A 148 7.08 -15.44 -10.39
N PRO A 149 8.04 -15.65 -9.47
CA PRO A 149 8.44 -17.00 -9.10
C PRO A 149 7.23 -17.82 -8.63
N LEU A 150 6.99 -18.96 -9.26
CA LEU A 150 5.88 -19.85 -8.88
C LEU A 150 6.07 -20.34 -7.44
N GLY A 151 4.97 -20.39 -6.69
CA GLY A 151 4.98 -20.78 -5.28
C GLY A 151 5.40 -19.66 -4.32
N LYS A 152 5.77 -18.47 -4.81
CA LYS A 152 6.05 -17.31 -3.95
C LYS A 152 4.79 -16.86 -3.21
N ASP A 153 4.92 -16.47 -1.94
CA ASP A 153 3.80 -15.97 -1.12
C ASP A 153 3.23 -14.68 -1.73
N ILE A 154 1.91 -14.63 -1.89
CA ILE A 154 1.24 -13.47 -2.48
C ILE A 154 1.44 -12.20 -1.66
N LYS A 155 1.61 -12.30 -0.33
CA LYS A 155 1.83 -11.13 0.52
C LYS A 155 3.13 -10.42 0.20
N GLU A 156 4.16 -11.17 -0.22
CA GLU A 156 5.42 -10.58 -0.66
C GLU A 156 5.32 -9.94 -2.05
N VAL A 157 4.41 -10.44 -2.89
CA VAL A 157 4.19 -9.92 -4.25
C VAL A 157 3.36 -8.64 -4.23
N LEU A 158 2.35 -8.59 -3.36
CA LEU A 158 1.43 -7.48 -3.22
C LEU A 158 1.80 -6.52 -2.07
N GLU A 159 2.96 -6.71 -1.44
CA GLU A 159 3.43 -5.91 -0.29
C GLU A 159 2.42 -5.80 0.88
N LEU A 160 1.67 -6.89 1.10
CA LEU A 160 0.67 -7.06 2.16
C LEU A 160 1.30 -7.62 3.45
N ASN A 161 2.50 -7.17 3.79
CA ASN A 161 3.23 -7.61 4.99
C ASN A 161 3.68 -6.42 5.85
N ASP A 162 2.97 -5.30 5.73
CA ASP A 162 3.22 -4.09 6.50
C ASP A 162 2.44 -4.12 7.81
N LYS A 163 2.92 -3.32 8.78
CA LYS A 163 2.25 -3.11 10.05
C LYS A 163 1.96 -1.62 10.18
N ILE A 164 0.71 -1.27 10.33
CA ILE A 164 0.26 0.10 10.51
C ILE A 164 0.04 0.30 12.00
N VAL A 165 0.85 1.18 12.60
CA VAL A 165 0.75 1.50 14.03
C VAL A 165 -0.03 2.78 14.18
N GLU A 166 -1.08 2.75 14.99
CA GLU A 166 -1.85 3.93 15.35
C GLU A 166 -1.31 4.53 16.64
N PHE A 167 -0.88 5.79 16.56
CA PHE A 167 -0.43 6.55 17.72
C PHE A 167 -1.47 7.58 18.18
N GLU A 168 -1.73 7.60 19.48
CA GLU A 168 -2.51 8.65 20.14
C GLU A 168 -1.55 9.78 20.55
N ILE A 169 -1.47 10.82 19.73
CA ILE A 169 -0.55 11.94 19.95
C ILE A 169 -1.20 12.99 20.84
N THR A 170 -0.60 13.25 22.00
CA THR A 170 -1.04 14.28 22.94
C THR A 170 -0.62 15.68 22.47
N ASN A 171 -1.37 16.71 22.89
CA ASN A 171 -1.18 18.11 22.44
C ASN A 171 0.21 18.70 22.71
N ASN A 172 0.97 18.14 23.65
CA ASN A 172 2.33 18.57 23.96
C ASN A 172 3.39 18.03 22.99
N ARG A 173 3.03 17.11 22.07
CA ARG A 173 3.93 16.48 21.10
C ARG A 173 3.51 16.74 19.64
N PRO A 174 3.29 18.00 19.22
CA PRO A 174 2.95 18.29 17.83
C PRO A 174 4.06 17.88 16.85
N ASP A 175 5.30 17.74 17.33
CA ASP A 175 6.42 17.21 16.56
C ASP A 175 6.19 15.78 16.07
N CYS A 176 5.42 14.97 16.82
CA CYS A 176 5.09 13.58 16.49
C CYS A 176 3.90 13.43 15.53
N LEU A 177 3.32 14.52 15.01
CA LEU A 177 2.28 14.48 13.98
C LEU A 177 2.86 14.31 12.55
N SER A 178 4.00 13.60 12.44
CA SER A 178 4.70 13.38 11.17
C SER A 178 5.58 12.15 11.21
N MET A 179 5.87 11.58 10.04
CA MET A 179 6.74 10.41 9.88
C MET A 179 8.14 10.69 10.40
N LEU A 180 8.71 11.86 10.08
CA LEU A 180 10.02 12.30 10.61
C LEU A 180 9.98 12.53 12.12
N GLY A 181 8.86 13.03 12.65
CA GLY A 181 8.63 13.19 14.08
C GLY A 181 8.67 11.88 14.84
N ILE A 182 7.88 10.90 14.38
CA ILE A 182 7.85 9.55 14.94
C ILE A 182 9.19 8.85 14.75
N ALA A 183 9.83 8.97 13.58
CA ALA A 183 11.15 8.41 13.34
C ALA A 183 12.21 8.96 14.30
N ARG A 184 12.14 10.25 14.65
CA ARG A 184 13.00 10.87 15.65
C ARG A 184 12.76 10.29 17.04
N GLU A 185 11.49 10.09 17.41
CA GLU A 185 11.13 9.47 18.68
C GLU A 185 11.62 8.02 18.78
N VAL A 186 11.47 7.24 17.71
CA VAL A 186 12.00 5.89 17.60
C VAL A 186 13.53 5.92 17.71
N ALA A 187 14.20 6.80 16.99
CA ALA A 187 15.65 6.93 17.06
C ALA A 187 16.13 7.22 18.50
N ALA A 188 15.43 8.10 19.22
CA ALA A 188 15.73 8.40 20.62
C ALA A 188 15.44 7.21 21.56
N THR A 189 14.31 6.53 21.37
CA THR A 189 13.85 5.41 22.21
C THR A 189 14.74 4.18 22.07
N PHE A 190 15.18 3.88 20.86
CA PHE A 190 15.98 2.69 20.55
C PHE A 190 17.48 2.96 20.43
N GLY A 191 17.92 4.22 20.60
CA GLY A 191 19.32 4.61 20.47
C GLY A 191 19.86 4.42 19.04
N LYS A 192 18.99 4.59 18.03
CA LYS A 192 19.32 4.42 16.61
C LYS A 192 19.64 5.76 15.96
N LYS A 193 20.29 5.70 14.79
CA LYS A 193 20.53 6.90 13.98
C LYS A 193 19.36 7.14 13.04
N MET A 194 18.93 8.39 12.97
CA MET A 194 17.93 8.81 12.00
C MET A 194 18.60 9.22 10.68
N LYS A 195 17.96 8.85 9.57
CA LYS A 195 18.29 9.27 8.22
C LYS A 195 17.22 10.24 7.74
N TYR A 196 17.60 11.49 7.52
CA TYR A 196 16.70 12.47 6.91
C TYR A 196 16.70 12.34 5.38
N PRO A 197 15.59 12.66 4.71
CA PRO A 197 15.56 12.71 3.25
C PRO A 197 16.54 13.78 2.75
N SER A 198 17.28 13.45 1.68
CA SER A 198 18.15 14.42 1.01
C SER A 198 17.31 15.29 0.09
N ILE A 199 17.27 16.60 0.34
CA ILE A 199 16.51 17.55 -0.46
C ILE A 199 17.47 18.29 -1.39
N GLU A 200 17.42 17.93 -2.67
CA GLU A 200 18.09 18.69 -3.72
C GLU A 200 17.09 19.65 -4.36
N VAL A 201 17.30 20.95 -4.14
CA VAL A 201 16.43 21.98 -4.73
C VAL A 201 16.95 22.30 -6.12
N SER A 202 16.25 21.78 -7.13
CA SER A 202 16.40 22.26 -8.51
C SER A 202 15.41 23.39 -8.81
N GLY A 203 15.87 24.36 -9.58
CA GLY A 203 15.08 25.51 -9.99
C GLY A 203 15.55 26.00 -11.36
N ASN A 204 14.62 26.56 -12.11
CA ASN A 204 14.88 27.39 -13.27
C ASN A 204 15.39 28.79 -12.81
N ARG A 205 15.84 29.61 -13.77
CA ARG A 205 16.31 30.98 -13.52
C ARG A 205 15.17 32.01 -13.39
N ASP A 206 13.92 31.58 -13.47
CA ASP A 206 12.77 32.47 -13.46
C ASP A 206 12.53 33.00 -12.03
N ASP A 207 12.19 34.28 -11.89
CA ASP A 207 11.81 34.85 -10.60
C ASP A 207 10.32 34.58 -10.36
N VAL A 208 9.97 34.13 -9.15
CA VAL A 208 8.57 33.93 -8.75
C VAL A 208 7.77 35.24 -8.82
N SER A 209 8.45 36.36 -8.55
CA SER A 209 7.88 37.71 -8.56
C SER A 209 7.36 38.14 -9.94
N ASP A 210 7.81 37.50 -11.01
CA ASP A 210 7.33 37.76 -12.37
C ASP A 210 5.91 37.20 -12.60
N TYR A 211 5.43 36.32 -11.73
CA TYR A 211 4.15 35.62 -11.88
C TYR A 211 3.13 35.99 -10.81
N ILE A 212 3.59 36.24 -9.58
CA ILE A 212 2.71 36.52 -8.46
C ILE A 212 3.38 37.47 -7.47
N SER A 213 2.61 38.40 -6.92
CA SER A 213 3.00 39.25 -5.80
C SER A 213 2.27 38.79 -4.54
N VAL A 214 3.02 38.60 -3.45
CA VAL A 214 2.47 38.14 -2.17
C VAL A 214 2.90 39.09 -1.06
N SER A 215 1.94 39.60 -0.30
CA SER A 215 2.17 40.42 0.89
C SER A 215 1.44 39.85 2.09
N VAL A 216 2.16 39.69 3.20
CA VAL A 216 1.58 39.31 4.49
C VAL A 216 1.30 40.58 5.29
N GLU A 217 0.01 40.90 5.47
CA GLU A 217 -0.43 42.08 6.20
C GLU A 217 -0.28 41.91 7.72
N ASP A 218 -0.71 40.76 8.25
CA ASP A 218 -0.59 40.43 9.68
C ASP A 218 0.56 39.43 9.92
N LYS A 219 1.72 39.99 10.27
CA LYS A 219 2.96 39.23 10.48
C LYS A 219 3.02 38.53 11.84
N ASP A 220 2.15 38.90 12.78
CA ASP A 220 2.08 38.26 14.09
C ASP A 220 1.36 36.91 13.97
N LEU A 221 0.31 36.84 13.16
CA LEU A 221 -0.41 35.60 12.87
C LEU A 221 0.28 34.72 11.82
N CYS A 222 0.93 35.34 10.82
CA CYS A 222 1.64 34.63 9.76
C CYS A 222 3.09 35.14 9.66
N PRO A 223 4.00 34.66 10.50
CA PRO A 223 5.39 35.12 10.49
C PRO A 223 6.15 34.69 9.23
N ARG A 224 5.67 33.67 8.51
CA ARG A 224 6.27 33.16 7.29
C ARG A 224 5.22 32.62 6.33
N PHE A 225 5.21 33.14 5.11
CA PHE A 225 4.48 32.61 3.98
C PHE A 225 5.45 32.43 2.82
N ALA A 226 5.48 31.25 2.21
CA ALA A 226 6.39 30.93 1.12
C ALA A 226 5.60 30.35 -0.04
N VAL A 227 5.93 30.77 -1.26
CA VAL A 227 5.30 30.30 -2.50
C VAL A 227 6.37 29.85 -3.48
N LYS A 228 6.03 28.84 -4.28
CA LYS A 228 6.82 28.41 -5.43
C LYS A 228 5.88 28.19 -6.59
N VAL A 229 6.20 28.81 -7.74
CA VAL A 229 5.41 28.64 -8.96
C VAL A 229 5.97 27.46 -9.74
N ILE A 230 5.07 26.54 -10.11
CA ILE A 230 5.39 25.37 -10.94
C ILE A 230 4.52 25.47 -12.19
N LYS A 231 5.16 25.47 -13.37
CA LYS A 231 4.50 25.62 -14.68
C LYS A 231 4.46 24.28 -15.42
N ASN A 232 3.55 24.20 -16.39
CA ASN A 232 3.41 23.04 -17.29
C ASN A 232 3.17 21.73 -16.55
N VAL A 233 2.39 21.81 -15.47
CA VAL A 233 2.01 20.67 -14.66
C VAL A 233 0.91 19.89 -15.37
N LYS A 234 1.09 18.58 -15.48
CA LYS A 234 0.03 17.67 -15.93
C LYS A 234 -0.64 17.07 -14.68
N ILE A 235 -1.96 17.22 -14.58
CA ILE A 235 -2.73 16.58 -13.51
C ILE A 235 -3.03 15.14 -13.94
N GLU A 236 -2.60 14.19 -13.14
CA GLU A 236 -2.81 12.76 -13.36
C GLU A 236 -2.74 12.00 -12.03
N SER A 237 -2.98 10.69 -12.05
CA SER A 237 -2.83 9.84 -10.86
C SER A 237 -1.39 9.85 -10.34
N SER A 238 -1.24 9.74 -9.04
CA SER A 238 0.08 9.65 -8.39
C SER A 238 0.75 8.31 -8.69
N PRO A 239 2.09 8.23 -8.60
CA PRO A 239 2.78 6.95 -8.62
C PRO A 239 2.28 6.02 -7.51
N GLN A 240 2.22 4.71 -7.77
CA GLN A 240 1.59 3.76 -6.84
C GLN A 240 2.23 3.77 -5.46
N TRP A 241 3.56 3.80 -5.38
CA TRP A 241 4.28 3.82 -4.10
C TRP A 241 3.84 4.98 -3.17
N MET A 242 3.43 6.12 -3.74
CA MET A 242 2.94 7.26 -2.98
C MET A 242 1.50 7.04 -2.54
N GLN A 243 0.66 6.52 -3.45
CA GLN A 243 -0.73 6.16 -3.15
C GLN A 243 -0.80 5.15 -1.99
N ASP A 244 0.02 4.09 -2.05
CA ASP A 244 0.08 3.05 -1.02
C ASP A 244 0.45 3.63 0.36
N ARG A 245 1.44 4.53 0.40
CA ARG A 245 1.86 5.20 1.64
C ARG A 245 0.76 6.09 2.21
N LEU A 246 0.07 6.85 1.35
CA LEU A 246 -1.04 7.71 1.76
C LEU A 246 -2.20 6.87 2.31
N LEU A 247 -2.59 5.80 1.61
CA LEU A 247 -3.66 4.90 2.03
C LEU A 247 -3.36 4.26 3.37
N LYS A 248 -2.17 3.67 3.53
CA LYS A 248 -1.74 3.05 4.79
C LYS A 248 -1.62 4.08 5.94
N ALA A 249 -1.47 5.36 5.63
CA ALA A 249 -1.50 6.46 6.59
C ALA A 249 -2.90 7.09 6.79
N GLY A 250 -3.95 6.53 6.17
CA GLY A 250 -5.35 6.95 6.33
C GLY A 250 -5.80 8.08 5.41
N ILE A 251 -5.04 8.40 4.35
CA ILE A 251 -5.38 9.43 3.37
C ILE A 251 -5.73 8.76 2.03
N ARG A 252 -6.93 9.06 1.53
CA ARG A 252 -7.36 8.66 0.19
C ARG A 252 -6.61 9.48 -0.89
N PRO A 253 -5.90 8.84 -1.84
CA PRO A 253 -5.29 9.51 -2.97
C PRO A 253 -6.33 10.14 -3.91
N ILE A 254 -5.97 11.23 -4.58
CA ILE A 254 -6.86 11.98 -5.46
C ILE A 254 -6.19 12.26 -6.81
N ASN A 255 -5.06 12.98 -6.78
CA ASN A 255 -4.23 13.28 -7.94
C ASN A 255 -2.84 13.72 -7.47
N ASN A 256 -1.87 13.68 -8.39
CA ASN A 256 -0.48 14.00 -8.12
C ASN A 256 -0.23 15.31 -7.37
N ILE A 257 -1.07 16.36 -7.54
CA ILE A 257 -0.87 17.64 -6.85
C ILE A 257 -1.33 17.57 -5.39
N VAL A 258 -2.56 17.11 -5.17
CA VAL A 258 -3.11 16.98 -3.82
C VAL A 258 -2.31 15.95 -3.02
N ASP A 259 -1.96 14.84 -3.64
CA ASP A 259 -1.24 13.73 -3.02
C ASP A 259 0.18 14.14 -2.62
N ILE A 260 0.90 14.92 -3.43
CA ILE A 260 2.21 15.48 -3.03
C ILE A 260 2.08 16.34 -1.77
N THR A 261 1.06 17.21 -1.70
CA THR A 261 0.87 18.08 -0.53
C THR A 261 0.56 17.28 0.74
N ASN A 262 -0.31 16.27 0.63
CA ASN A 262 -0.62 15.36 1.73
C ASN A 262 0.59 14.49 2.12
N TYR A 263 1.36 14.03 1.14
CA TYR A 263 2.54 13.20 1.37
C TYR A 263 3.59 13.97 2.19
N VAL A 264 3.91 15.20 1.77
CA VAL A 264 4.88 16.05 2.50
C VAL A 264 4.33 16.47 3.86
N MET A 265 3.02 16.70 3.99
CA MET A 265 2.38 16.95 5.28
C MET A 265 2.59 15.78 6.24
N LEU A 266 2.31 14.55 5.79
CA LEU A 266 2.51 13.35 6.61
C LEU A 266 3.99 13.06 6.86
N GLU A 267 4.87 13.26 5.88
CA GLU A 267 6.30 13.02 6.01
C GLU A 267 6.93 13.99 7.02
N THR A 268 6.69 15.29 6.85
CA THR A 268 7.44 16.36 7.53
C THR A 268 6.66 17.08 8.64
N GLY A 269 5.34 16.91 8.71
CA GLY A 269 4.46 17.64 9.61
C GLY A 269 4.16 19.07 9.17
N ASN A 270 4.49 19.42 7.92
CA ASN A 270 4.25 20.74 7.36
C ASN A 270 3.09 20.69 6.34
N PRO A 271 1.89 21.16 6.69
CA PRO A 271 0.78 21.24 5.74
C PRO A 271 1.11 22.21 4.61
N MET A 272 0.83 21.80 3.39
CA MET A 272 0.99 22.63 2.19
C MET A 272 -0.33 22.74 1.44
N HIS A 273 -0.40 23.73 0.56
CA HIS A 273 -1.56 23.92 -0.31
C HIS A 273 -1.10 24.32 -1.71
N ALA A 274 -1.90 23.93 -2.71
CA ALA A 274 -1.68 24.27 -4.12
C ALA A 274 -2.84 25.12 -4.62
N TYR A 275 -2.53 26.24 -5.25
CA TYR A 275 -3.50 27.14 -5.88
C TYR A 275 -3.34 27.08 -7.40
N ASP A 276 -4.44 27.15 -8.14
CA ASP A 276 -4.37 27.40 -9.59
C ASP A 276 -4.02 28.86 -9.82
N LEU A 277 -2.80 29.10 -10.32
CA LEU A 277 -2.26 30.43 -10.57
C LEU A 277 -3.15 31.27 -11.49
N ASN A 278 -3.91 30.65 -12.40
CA ASN A 278 -4.78 31.38 -13.33
C ASN A 278 -6.09 31.86 -12.69
N MET A 279 -6.38 31.43 -11.46
CA MET A 279 -7.59 31.78 -10.71
C MET A 279 -7.32 32.75 -9.56
N LEU A 280 -6.06 33.19 -9.38
CA LEU A 280 -5.64 34.13 -8.34
C LEU A 280 -5.79 35.60 -8.77
#